data_AF-A0A2N9GZV4-F1
#
_entry.id   AF-A0A2N9GZV4-F1
#
_cell.length_a   1.000
_cell.length_b   1.000
_cell.length_c   1.000
_cell.angle_alpha   90.00
_cell.angle_beta   90.00
_cell.angle_gamma   90.00
#
_symmetry.space_group_name_H-M   'P 1'
#
loop_
_entity.id
_entity.type
_entity.pdbx_description
1 polymer ?
#
loop_
_entity_poly.entity_id
_entity_poly.type
_entity_poly.pdbx_seq_one_letter_code
_entity_poly.pdbx_strand_id
1 'polypeptide(L)'
;MASLASSSSSSSSYLKLVHYPSAFDGIGRRGRRIRKNNSDSLKLTRSSLTDDTFSLLHAAHHTVDAYIKSGMVIGLGSGYASGIAIQYLGQKLRTGALKDIVGVPTSVGNASEAAKAGIPLNRYQDCSQIDFAFDDADIIEEGTLVSVIGRRELQGEESILQEKSILNAANKLAFVITESLYKGGLDGSVPVLVQSLNWMEIAEEIDDLFLGDAEVWRRSSIGQADPLGGDFPLVTREGHNVLDVIFTSPILSLAEVAKSLDKVDGIVDHGIICKFPLVFSFPCKLFSVSTEIKSMSTHYTCYASTNVA
;
A
#
# COMPACT_ATOMS: atom_id res chain seq x y z
N MET A 1 32.99 -53.08 -5.60
CA MET A 1 33.35 -54.12 -4.61
C MET A 1 34.77 -53.89 -4.13
N ALA A 2 34.92 -53.26 -2.96
CA ALA A 2 35.99 -53.49 -2.01
C ALA A 2 35.54 -52.81 -0.71
N SER A 3 35.44 -53.61 0.33
CA SER A 3 34.89 -53.32 1.65
C SER A 3 36.02 -53.27 2.68
N LEU A 4 35.68 -52.79 3.87
CA LEU A 4 36.38 -52.87 5.17
C LEU A 4 37.42 -51.78 5.43
N ALA A 5 37.60 -51.24 6.64
CA ALA A 5 36.83 -51.20 7.90
C ALA A 5 37.63 -50.22 8.80
N SER A 6 37.00 -49.18 9.33
CA SER A 6 36.76 -48.92 10.76
C SER A 6 37.98 -48.62 11.63
N SER A 7 38.04 -47.41 12.20
CA SER A 7 38.43 -47.21 13.60
C SER A 7 37.97 -45.82 14.08
N SER A 8 37.10 -45.86 15.07
CA SER A 8 36.64 -44.76 15.91
C SER A 8 37.75 -44.22 16.82
N SER A 9 37.81 -42.91 17.00
CA SER A 9 38.36 -42.31 18.22
C SER A 9 37.68 -40.97 18.52
N SER A 10 36.86 -41.02 19.57
CA SER A 10 36.32 -39.90 20.32
C SER A 10 37.42 -39.04 20.94
N SER A 11 37.31 -37.71 20.86
CA SER A 11 38.00 -36.78 21.77
C SER A 11 37.23 -35.46 21.85
N SER A 12 36.50 -35.32 22.95
CA SER A 12 35.90 -34.09 23.47
C SER A 12 36.99 -33.04 23.77
N SER A 13 36.77 -31.77 23.40
CA SER A 13 37.49 -30.64 24.01
C SER A 13 36.80 -29.28 23.77
N TYR A 14 36.15 -28.81 24.83
CA TYR A 14 36.14 -27.44 25.36
C TYR A 14 35.66 -26.24 24.51
N LEU A 15 34.42 -25.84 24.82
CA LEU A 15 33.91 -24.47 24.79
C LEU A 15 34.83 -23.50 25.55
N LYS A 16 35.22 -22.39 24.92
CA LYS A 16 35.77 -21.20 25.59
C LYS A 16 34.71 -20.10 25.61
N LEU A 17 34.10 -19.91 26.78
CA LEU A 17 33.41 -18.68 27.15
C LEU A 17 34.44 -17.55 27.31
N VAL A 18 34.19 -16.40 26.69
CA VAL A 18 34.95 -15.17 26.92
C VAL A 18 34.25 -14.39 28.03
N HIS A 19 34.90 -14.29 29.19
CA HIS A 19 34.52 -13.43 30.30
C HIS A 19 35.09 -12.02 30.10
N TYR A 20 34.23 -10.99 30.21
CA TYR A 20 34.64 -9.60 30.38
C TYR A 20 34.67 -9.24 31.89
N PRO A 21 35.71 -8.56 32.40
CA PRO A 21 35.80 -8.22 33.81
C PRO A 21 34.99 -6.96 34.15
N SER A 22 34.29 -7.04 35.27
CA SER A 22 33.65 -5.94 36.00
C SER A 22 34.67 -5.20 36.88
N ALA A 23 34.66 -3.86 36.86
CA ALA A 23 35.21 -3.05 37.94
C ALA A 23 34.39 -1.76 38.11
N PHE A 24 33.79 -1.61 39.29
CA PHE A 24 33.21 -0.41 39.86
C PHE A 24 34.29 0.31 40.68
N ASP A 25 34.46 1.62 40.51
CA ASP A 25 34.35 2.64 41.58
C ASP A 25 34.82 4.03 41.13
N GLY A 26 34.13 5.09 41.56
CA GLY A 26 34.63 6.47 41.49
C GLY A 26 33.58 7.57 41.34
N ILE A 27 33.05 8.06 42.47
CA ILE A 27 32.04 9.12 42.61
C ILE A 27 32.60 10.51 42.24
N GLY A 28 31.83 11.28 41.45
CA GLY A 28 32.06 12.72 41.22
C GLY A 28 30.78 13.48 40.90
N ARG A 29 30.14 14.07 41.91
CA ARG A 29 28.93 14.92 41.80
C ARG A 29 29.25 16.23 41.09
N ARG A 30 28.51 16.61 40.03
CA ARG A 30 28.30 18.02 39.61
C ARG A 30 26.98 18.21 38.81
N GLY A 31 26.09 19.01 39.40
CA GLY A 31 25.01 19.83 38.82
C GLY A 31 24.25 19.39 37.55
N ARG A 32 23.02 18.89 37.73
CA ARG A 32 21.99 18.83 36.68
C ARG A 32 21.49 20.24 36.35
N ARG A 33 21.83 20.77 35.16
CA ARG A 33 21.07 21.84 34.51
C ARG A 33 19.98 21.20 33.65
N ILE A 34 18.72 21.43 34.00
CA ILE A 34 17.55 21.06 33.20
C ILE A 34 17.52 21.99 31.99
N ARG A 35 17.83 21.48 30.80
CA ARG A 35 17.45 22.10 29.53
C ARG A 35 16.09 21.52 29.13
N LYS A 36 15.05 22.36 29.14
CA LYS A 36 13.77 22.07 28.50
C LYS A 36 14.02 21.99 26.99
N ASN A 37 13.94 20.79 26.42
CA ASN A 37 13.73 20.64 24.99
C ASN A 37 12.22 20.53 24.77
N ASN A 38 11.64 21.54 24.12
CA ASN A 38 10.35 21.42 23.46
C ASN A 38 10.52 20.37 22.37
N SER A 39 9.95 19.19 22.59
CA SER A 39 9.60 18.28 21.52
C SER A 39 8.08 18.38 21.37
N ASP A 40 7.64 19.06 20.32
CA ASP A 40 6.27 18.97 19.84
C ASP A 40 6.06 17.54 19.32
N SER A 41 5.84 16.62 20.27
CA SER A 41 5.26 15.33 19.99
C SER A 41 3.78 15.57 19.73
N LEU A 42 3.38 15.41 18.46
CA LEU A 42 1.98 15.32 18.06
C LEU A 42 1.32 14.24 18.92
N LYS A 43 0.56 14.68 19.92
CA LYS A 43 -0.31 13.82 20.72
C LYS A 43 -1.46 13.38 19.81
N LEU A 44 -1.30 12.27 19.09
CA LEU A 44 -2.44 11.55 18.55
C LEU A 44 -3.25 11.00 19.72
N THR A 45 -4.35 11.67 20.04
CA THR A 45 -5.27 11.29 21.12
C THR A 45 -6.08 10.06 20.73
N ARG A 46 -6.24 9.11 21.66
CA ARG A 46 -6.97 7.83 21.54
C ARG A 46 -8.42 7.95 20.99
N SER A 47 -9.02 9.14 21.01
CA SER A 47 -10.33 9.45 20.42
C SER A 47 -10.30 9.56 18.88
N SER A 48 -9.20 10.00 18.28
CA SER A 48 -9.07 10.12 16.81
C SER A 48 -9.06 8.75 16.12
N LEU A 49 -8.34 7.80 16.70
CA LEU A 49 -8.27 6.41 16.20
C LEU A 49 -9.63 5.70 16.20
N THR A 50 -10.51 6.02 17.15
CA THR A 50 -11.86 5.42 17.20
C THR A 50 -12.78 6.02 16.13
N ASP A 51 -12.64 7.31 15.84
CA ASP A 51 -13.46 8.00 14.84
C ASP A 51 -13.08 7.61 13.42
N ASP A 52 -11.79 7.48 13.12
CA ASP A 52 -11.30 7.00 11.82
C ASP A 52 -11.74 5.55 11.56
N THR A 53 -11.66 4.68 12.57
CA THR A 53 -12.10 3.28 12.47
C THR A 53 -13.60 3.20 12.18
N PHE A 54 -14.41 4.00 12.85
CA PHE A 54 -15.85 4.04 12.62
C PHE A 54 -16.18 4.55 11.21
N SER A 55 -15.44 5.54 10.74
CA SER A 55 -15.60 6.13 9.41
C SER A 55 -15.27 5.12 8.30
N LEU A 56 -14.14 4.42 8.42
CA LEU A 56 -13.74 3.36 7.49
C LEU A 56 -14.73 2.19 7.50
N LEU A 57 -15.24 1.80 8.68
CA LEU A 57 -16.27 0.78 8.80
C LEU A 57 -17.52 1.14 7.99
N HIS A 58 -18.01 2.38 8.13
CA HIS A 58 -19.20 2.82 7.41
C HIS A 58 -18.94 2.90 5.90
N ALA A 59 -17.79 3.44 5.48
CA ALA A 59 -17.43 3.54 4.07
C ALA A 59 -17.27 2.15 3.42
N ALA A 60 -16.65 1.19 4.12
CA ALA A 60 -16.53 -0.19 3.68
C ALA A 60 -17.89 -0.87 3.52
N HIS A 61 -18.79 -0.73 4.51
CA HIS A 61 -20.15 -1.27 4.42
C HIS A 61 -20.95 -0.67 3.26
N HIS A 62 -20.89 0.66 3.13
CA HIS A 62 -21.55 1.38 2.04
C HIS A 62 -21.04 0.92 0.66
N THR A 63 -19.73 0.72 0.52
CA THR A 63 -19.11 0.21 -0.71
C THR A 63 -19.74 -1.12 -1.13
N VAL A 64 -19.89 -2.07 -0.18
CA VAL A 64 -20.51 -3.37 -0.44
C VAL A 64 -22.00 -3.21 -0.76
N ASP A 65 -22.76 -2.49 0.08
CA ASP A 65 -24.23 -2.42 -0.05
C ASP A 65 -24.69 -1.66 -1.30
N ALA A 66 -23.99 -0.61 -1.71
CA ALA A 66 -24.40 0.24 -2.81
C ALA A 66 -23.89 -0.25 -4.18
N TYR A 67 -22.75 -0.95 -4.24
CA TYR A 67 -22.07 -1.22 -5.51
C TYR A 67 -21.93 -2.71 -5.85
N ILE A 68 -22.00 -3.62 -4.87
CA ILE A 68 -21.87 -5.06 -5.12
C ILE A 68 -23.26 -5.69 -5.28
N LYS A 69 -23.42 -6.46 -6.37
CA LYS A 69 -24.65 -7.20 -6.68
C LYS A 69 -24.33 -8.68 -6.89
N SER A 70 -25.32 -9.53 -6.62
CA SER A 70 -25.18 -10.98 -6.84
C SER A 70 -24.76 -11.29 -8.29
N GLY A 71 -23.91 -12.30 -8.46
CA GLY A 71 -23.37 -12.69 -9.77
C GLY A 71 -22.11 -11.95 -10.21
N MET A 72 -21.63 -10.96 -9.46
CA MET A 72 -20.46 -10.16 -9.83
C MET A 72 -19.12 -10.86 -9.51
N VAL A 73 -18.13 -10.57 -10.36
CA VAL A 73 -16.71 -10.83 -10.07
C VAL A 73 -16.10 -9.59 -9.41
N ILE A 74 -15.55 -9.75 -8.21
CA ILE A 74 -15.10 -8.65 -7.36
C ILE A 74 -13.59 -8.70 -7.15
N GLY A 75 -12.87 -7.63 -7.52
CA GLY A 75 -11.48 -7.41 -7.12
C GLY A 75 -11.41 -7.07 -5.63
N LEU A 76 -10.66 -7.86 -4.86
CA LEU A 76 -10.53 -7.71 -3.40
C LEU A 76 -9.18 -7.07 -3.07
N GLY A 77 -9.21 -5.76 -2.85
CA GLY A 77 -8.06 -4.94 -2.48
C GLY A 77 -7.48 -5.22 -1.10
N SER A 78 -6.38 -4.53 -0.81
CA SER A 78 -5.53 -4.66 0.38
C SER A 78 -5.76 -3.53 1.39
N GLY A 79 -5.33 -3.77 2.62
CA GLY A 79 -5.36 -2.76 3.67
C GLY A 79 -6.54 -2.91 4.63
N TYR A 80 -6.62 -1.97 5.56
CA TYR A 80 -7.48 -2.08 6.72
C TYR A 80 -8.96 -1.93 6.34
N ALA A 81 -9.30 -0.97 5.48
CA ALA A 81 -10.69 -0.73 5.11
C ALA A 81 -11.21 -1.83 4.16
N SER A 82 -10.36 -2.28 3.24
CA SER A 82 -10.62 -3.43 2.38
C SER A 82 -10.85 -4.71 3.16
N GLY A 83 -10.07 -4.98 4.22
CA GLY A 83 -10.30 -6.10 5.12
C GLY A 83 -11.70 -6.05 5.78
N ILE A 84 -12.15 -4.88 6.21
CA ILE A 84 -13.52 -4.69 6.73
C ILE A 84 -14.57 -5.00 5.65
N ALA A 85 -14.38 -4.49 4.43
CA ALA A 85 -15.29 -4.73 3.31
C ALA A 85 -15.36 -6.22 2.95
N ILE A 86 -14.23 -6.94 2.95
CA ILE A 86 -14.14 -8.39 2.75
C ILE A 86 -14.95 -9.13 3.82
N GLN A 87 -14.78 -8.80 5.10
CA GLN A 87 -15.53 -9.44 6.19
C GLN A 87 -17.04 -9.22 6.06
N TYR A 88 -17.45 -7.99 5.74
CA TYR A 88 -18.86 -7.65 5.56
C TYR A 88 -19.47 -8.31 4.32
N LEU A 89 -18.75 -8.36 3.20
CA LEU A 89 -19.14 -9.11 2.01
C LEU A 89 -19.36 -10.59 2.33
N GLY A 90 -18.43 -11.21 3.06
CA GLY A 90 -18.59 -12.60 3.53
C GLY A 90 -19.83 -12.78 4.41
N GLN A 91 -20.15 -11.82 5.28
CA GLN A 91 -21.40 -11.84 6.05
C GLN A 91 -22.63 -11.82 5.13
N LYS A 92 -22.66 -10.96 4.12
CA LYS A 92 -23.77 -10.86 3.16
C LYS A 92 -23.98 -12.14 2.35
N LEU A 93 -22.89 -12.84 2.02
CA LEU A 93 -22.96 -14.17 1.40
C LEU A 93 -23.54 -15.22 2.35
N ARG A 94 -23.08 -15.25 3.60
CA ARG A 94 -23.57 -16.21 4.61
C ARG A 94 -25.05 -16.02 4.95
N THR A 95 -25.54 -14.78 4.97
CA THR A 95 -26.97 -14.50 5.19
C THR A 95 -27.83 -14.70 3.94
N GLY A 96 -27.22 -14.94 2.78
CA GLY A 96 -27.90 -15.09 1.50
C GLY A 96 -28.43 -13.78 0.90
N ALA A 97 -28.02 -12.62 1.45
CA ALA A 97 -28.34 -11.30 0.91
C ALA A 97 -27.62 -11.03 -0.42
N LEU A 98 -26.42 -11.60 -0.59
CA LEU A 98 -25.70 -11.69 -1.85
C LEU A 98 -25.46 -13.15 -2.20
N LYS A 99 -25.41 -13.47 -3.49
CA LYS A 99 -25.19 -14.81 -4.03
C LYS A 99 -24.28 -14.76 -5.25
N ASP A 100 -23.67 -15.90 -5.57
CA ASP A 100 -22.91 -16.09 -6.80
C ASP A 100 -21.80 -15.04 -7.01
N ILE A 101 -21.15 -14.60 -5.92
CA ILE A 101 -19.99 -13.71 -5.97
C ILE A 101 -18.73 -14.54 -6.11
N VAL A 102 -17.80 -14.05 -6.93
CA VAL A 102 -16.44 -14.58 -7.04
C VAL A 102 -15.44 -13.47 -6.72
N GLY A 103 -14.57 -13.70 -5.75
CA GLY A 103 -13.50 -12.79 -5.36
C GLY A 103 -12.21 -13.04 -6.13
N VAL A 104 -11.55 -11.97 -6.56
CA VAL A 104 -10.21 -11.96 -7.19
C VAL A 104 -9.28 -11.13 -6.30
N PRO A 105 -8.45 -11.75 -5.45
CA PRO A 105 -7.64 -11.03 -4.48
C PRO A 105 -6.41 -10.37 -5.10
N THR A 106 -6.08 -9.15 -4.65
CA THR A 106 -4.88 -8.41 -5.06
C THR A 106 -3.59 -8.90 -4.37
N SER A 107 -3.72 -9.51 -3.19
CA SER A 107 -2.58 -10.05 -2.42
C SER A 107 -2.88 -11.42 -1.80
N VAL A 108 -1.84 -12.09 -1.30
CA VAL A 108 -1.98 -13.36 -0.55
C VAL A 108 -2.71 -13.14 0.77
N GLY A 109 -2.45 -12.02 1.45
CA GLY A 109 -3.14 -11.63 2.69
C GLY A 109 -4.65 -11.56 2.48
N ASN A 110 -5.10 -10.83 1.46
CA ASN A 110 -6.53 -10.65 1.17
C ASN A 110 -7.18 -11.97 0.72
N ALA A 111 -6.45 -12.81 -0.01
CA ALA A 111 -6.92 -14.15 -0.36
C ALA A 111 -7.21 -14.99 0.90
N SER A 112 -6.32 -14.92 1.89
CA SER A 112 -6.52 -15.59 3.18
C SER A 112 -7.75 -15.05 3.91
N GLU A 113 -7.90 -13.73 3.99
CA GLU A 113 -9.04 -13.09 4.67
C GLU A 113 -10.37 -13.40 4.00
N ALA A 114 -10.42 -13.34 2.67
CA ALA A 114 -11.62 -13.63 1.90
C ALA A 114 -12.03 -15.10 2.00
N ALA A 115 -11.07 -16.02 1.98
CA ALA A 115 -11.33 -17.43 2.22
C ALA A 115 -11.91 -17.68 3.62
N LYS A 116 -11.35 -17.03 4.66
CA LYS A 116 -11.90 -17.09 6.04
C LYS A 116 -13.31 -16.50 6.12
N ALA A 117 -13.59 -15.46 5.35
CA ALA A 117 -14.93 -14.85 5.28
C ALA A 117 -15.94 -15.70 4.49
N GLY A 118 -15.50 -16.78 3.82
CA GLY A 118 -16.36 -17.67 3.03
C GLY A 118 -16.70 -17.13 1.64
N ILE A 119 -15.86 -16.25 1.09
CA ILE A 119 -16.00 -15.75 -0.28
C ILE A 119 -15.35 -16.76 -1.24
N PRO A 120 -16.07 -17.27 -2.25
CA PRO A 120 -15.48 -18.09 -3.31
C PRO A 120 -14.39 -17.31 -4.06
N LEU A 121 -13.22 -17.90 -4.24
CA LEU A 121 -12.07 -17.22 -4.86
C LEU A 121 -11.76 -17.77 -6.25
N ASN A 122 -11.32 -16.88 -7.12
CA ASN A 122 -10.69 -17.23 -8.40
C ASN A 122 -9.33 -16.52 -8.51
N ARG A 123 -8.46 -17.04 -9.36
CA ARG A 123 -7.19 -16.39 -9.69
C ARG A 123 -7.40 -15.38 -10.80
N TYR A 124 -6.72 -14.25 -10.70
CA TYR A 124 -6.64 -13.32 -11.81
C TYR A 124 -5.94 -13.96 -13.01
N GLN A 125 -6.53 -13.76 -14.18
CA GLN A 125 -5.96 -14.05 -15.49
C GLN A 125 -6.11 -12.77 -16.30
N ASP A 126 -5.17 -12.42 -17.17
CA ASP A 126 -5.13 -11.10 -17.84
C ASP A 126 -6.37 -10.77 -18.70
N CYS A 127 -7.25 -11.75 -18.97
CA CYS A 127 -8.54 -11.57 -19.65
C CYS A 127 -9.76 -11.65 -18.69
N SER A 128 -9.55 -11.57 -17.38
CA SER A 128 -10.63 -11.66 -16.40
C SER A 128 -11.47 -10.40 -16.44
N GLN A 129 -12.75 -10.54 -16.76
CA GLN A 129 -13.71 -9.47 -16.58
C GLN A 129 -13.99 -9.33 -15.08
N ILE A 130 -13.56 -8.21 -14.49
CA ILE A 130 -13.85 -7.87 -13.09
C ILE A 130 -14.93 -6.79 -13.12
N ASP A 131 -16.05 -7.00 -12.45
CA ASP A 131 -17.18 -6.06 -12.50
C ASP A 131 -16.96 -4.86 -11.59
N PHE A 132 -16.36 -5.10 -10.43
CA PHE A 132 -16.10 -4.06 -9.45
C PHE A 132 -14.84 -4.44 -8.65
N ALA A 133 -14.03 -3.46 -8.30
CA ALA A 133 -12.94 -3.63 -7.35
C ALA A 133 -13.02 -2.54 -6.28
N PHE A 134 -12.65 -2.88 -5.06
CA PHE A 134 -12.40 -1.90 -4.00
C PHE A 134 -10.99 -2.11 -3.44
N ASP A 135 -10.34 -1.03 -3.04
CA ASP A 135 -9.03 -1.05 -2.40
C ASP A 135 -8.87 0.10 -1.40
N ASP A 136 -7.84 0.03 -0.56
CA ASP A 136 -7.33 1.22 0.13
C ASP A 136 -6.40 1.98 -0.83
N ALA A 137 -6.24 3.29 -0.63
CA ALA A 137 -5.17 4.07 -1.27
C ALA A 137 -4.30 4.72 -0.21
N ASP A 138 -3.04 4.96 -0.54
CA ASP A 138 -2.12 5.67 0.36
C ASP A 138 -2.32 7.18 0.30
N ILE A 139 -2.68 7.70 -0.88
CA ILE A 139 -3.09 9.09 -1.09
C ILE A 139 -3.93 9.20 -2.37
N ILE A 140 -4.85 10.14 -2.40
CA ILE A 140 -5.68 10.48 -3.56
C ILE A 140 -5.58 11.98 -3.83
N GLU A 141 -5.28 12.33 -5.07
CA GLU A 141 -5.25 13.70 -5.58
C GLU A 141 -6.67 14.29 -5.64
N GLU A 142 -6.88 15.39 -4.93
CA GLU A 142 -8.15 16.12 -4.98
C GLU A 142 -8.41 16.66 -6.39
N GLY A 143 -9.63 16.47 -6.88
CA GLY A 143 -10.07 16.93 -8.20
C GLY A 143 -9.84 15.92 -9.32
N THR A 144 -8.60 15.45 -9.52
CA THR A 144 -8.29 14.46 -10.58
C THR A 144 -8.64 13.02 -10.17
N LEU A 145 -8.63 12.74 -8.87
CA LEU A 145 -8.77 11.41 -8.25
C LEU A 145 -7.68 10.41 -8.65
N VAL A 146 -6.53 10.88 -9.13
CA VAL A 146 -5.36 10.03 -9.34
C VAL A 146 -4.82 9.61 -7.97
N SER A 147 -4.54 8.32 -7.81
CA SER A 147 -4.18 7.74 -6.51
C SER A 147 -2.78 7.16 -6.52
N VAL A 148 -2.18 7.00 -5.33
CA VAL A 148 -0.97 6.20 -5.13
C VAL A 148 -1.30 5.01 -4.23
N ILE A 149 -0.81 3.83 -4.63
CA ILE A 149 -0.80 2.60 -3.85
C ILE A 149 0.65 2.13 -3.61
N GLY A 150 0.84 1.22 -2.67
CA GLY A 150 2.11 0.56 -2.42
C GLY A 150 3.15 1.38 -1.65
N ARG A 151 2.80 2.51 -1.01
CA ARG A 151 3.70 3.22 -0.06
C ARG A 151 3.86 2.46 1.25
N ARG A 152 2.82 1.71 1.63
CA ARG A 152 2.83 0.87 2.83
C ARG A 152 3.90 -0.21 2.73
N GLU A 153 4.40 -0.61 3.89
CA GLU A 153 5.45 -1.61 4.01
C GLU A 153 4.93 -2.96 3.49
N LEU A 154 5.37 -3.32 2.29
CA LEU A 154 5.05 -4.60 1.67
C LEU A 154 5.64 -5.69 2.55
N GLN A 155 4.80 -6.51 3.19
CA GLN A 155 5.24 -7.66 4.00
C GLN A 155 5.70 -8.83 3.09
N GLY A 156 6.39 -8.54 1.98
CA GLY A 156 6.89 -9.50 0.98
C GLY A 156 5.83 -10.25 0.16
N GLU A 157 4.57 -10.26 0.60
CA GLU A 157 3.47 -10.98 -0.03
C GLU A 157 2.57 -10.11 -0.93
N GLU A 158 2.73 -8.79 -0.84
CA GLU A 158 2.00 -7.80 -1.61
C GLU A 158 2.73 -7.48 -2.92
N SER A 159 1.97 -7.30 -4.01
CA SER A 159 2.50 -7.06 -5.34
C SER A 159 1.77 -5.90 -5.97
N ILE A 160 2.45 -4.75 -6.08
CA ILE A 160 1.91 -3.54 -6.70
C ILE A 160 1.47 -3.83 -8.14
N LEU A 161 2.18 -4.72 -8.86
CA LEU A 161 1.80 -5.15 -10.22
C LEU A 161 0.45 -5.85 -10.24
N GLN A 162 0.28 -6.86 -9.38
CA GLN A 162 -0.95 -7.63 -9.33
C GLN A 162 -2.13 -6.76 -8.88
N GLU A 163 -1.90 -5.93 -7.87
CA GLU A 163 -2.86 -4.96 -7.37
C GLU A 163 -3.29 -4.00 -8.48
N LYS A 164 -2.36 -3.25 -9.07
CA LYS A 164 -2.63 -2.31 -10.15
C LYS A 164 -3.32 -2.97 -11.34
N SER A 165 -2.90 -4.17 -11.75
CA SER A 165 -3.52 -4.92 -12.85
C SER A 165 -4.99 -5.23 -12.58
N ILE A 166 -5.33 -5.74 -11.39
CA ILE A 166 -6.71 -6.02 -10.99
C ILE A 166 -7.56 -4.74 -10.91
N LEU A 167 -7.03 -3.66 -10.30
CA LEU A 167 -7.74 -2.38 -10.20
C LEU A 167 -8.00 -1.79 -11.61
N ASN A 168 -7.02 -1.91 -12.51
CA ASN A 168 -7.15 -1.45 -13.89
C ASN A 168 -8.06 -2.33 -14.75
N ALA A 169 -8.18 -3.63 -14.47
CA ALA A 169 -9.09 -4.54 -15.16
C ALA A 169 -10.57 -4.39 -14.75
N ALA A 170 -10.86 -3.84 -13.57
CA ALA A 170 -12.23 -3.73 -13.05
C ALA A 170 -13.12 -2.73 -13.81
N ASN A 171 -14.35 -3.06 -14.19
CA ASN A 171 -15.25 -2.11 -14.85
C ASN A 171 -15.51 -0.85 -14.01
N LYS A 172 -15.50 -1.00 -12.68
CA LYS A 172 -15.59 0.08 -11.70
C LYS A 172 -14.59 -0.15 -10.58
N LEU A 173 -13.98 0.93 -10.11
CA LEU A 173 -13.01 0.93 -9.02
C LEU A 173 -13.52 1.84 -7.90
N ALA A 174 -13.33 1.42 -6.65
CA ALA A 174 -13.56 2.24 -5.48
C ALA A 174 -12.33 2.27 -4.55
N PHE A 175 -11.98 3.44 -4.04
CA PHE A 175 -11.04 3.56 -2.93
C PHE A 175 -11.79 3.88 -1.64
N VAL A 176 -11.47 3.13 -0.57
CA VAL A 176 -12.02 3.33 0.77
C VAL A 176 -10.92 3.93 1.65
N ILE A 177 -11.07 5.20 2.01
CA ILE A 177 -10.02 5.97 2.70
C ILE A 177 -10.58 6.86 3.82
N THR A 178 -9.69 7.29 4.70
CA THR A 178 -9.96 8.42 5.61
C THR A 178 -9.84 9.74 4.86
N GLU A 179 -10.56 10.77 5.29
CA GLU A 179 -10.53 12.09 4.64
C GLU A 179 -9.13 12.70 4.57
N SER A 180 -8.25 12.38 5.53
CA SER A 180 -6.85 12.81 5.57
C SER A 180 -5.99 12.36 4.39
N LEU A 181 -6.42 11.34 3.64
CA LEU A 181 -5.70 10.81 2.47
C LEU A 181 -6.19 11.43 1.16
N TYR A 182 -7.24 12.25 1.19
CA TYR A 182 -7.72 13.02 0.05
C TYR A 182 -7.12 14.43 0.11
N LYS A 183 -6.13 14.74 -0.73
CA LYS A 183 -5.34 15.97 -0.62
C LYS A 183 -5.22 16.73 -1.95
N GLY A 184 -5.37 18.05 -1.91
CA GLY A 184 -5.04 18.95 -3.02
C GLY A 184 -3.56 19.32 -3.16
N GLY A 185 -2.75 19.02 -2.15
CA GLY A 185 -1.29 19.11 -2.20
C GLY A 185 -0.71 17.74 -1.86
N LEU A 186 0.00 17.14 -2.81
CA LEU A 186 0.52 15.80 -2.69
C LEU A 186 1.99 15.83 -2.25
N ASP A 187 2.30 14.97 -1.29
CA ASP A 187 3.63 14.80 -0.72
C ASP A 187 3.97 13.31 -0.58
N GLY A 188 5.23 13.02 -0.29
CA GLY A 188 5.73 11.67 0.00
C GLY A 188 6.22 10.91 -1.23
N SER A 189 6.31 9.58 -1.12
CA SER A 189 6.96 8.76 -2.14
C SER A 189 6.00 8.25 -3.23
N VAL A 190 6.52 8.05 -4.43
CA VAL A 190 5.89 7.19 -5.44
C VAL A 190 6.70 5.91 -5.54
N PRO A 191 6.10 4.74 -5.21
CA PRO A 191 6.76 3.46 -5.40
C PRO A 191 6.88 3.14 -6.89
N VAL A 192 8.07 2.75 -7.33
CA VAL A 192 8.40 2.41 -8.72
C VAL A 192 9.07 1.04 -8.74
N LEU A 193 8.49 0.12 -9.51
CA LEU A 193 9.08 -1.20 -9.71
C LEU A 193 10.02 -1.15 -10.89
N VAL A 194 11.26 -1.59 -10.67
CA VAL A 194 12.30 -1.61 -11.70
C VAL A 194 12.88 -3.01 -11.83
N GLN A 195 13.39 -3.31 -13.03
CA GLN A 195 14.11 -4.55 -13.27
C GLN A 195 15.28 -4.70 -12.29
N SER A 196 15.54 -5.94 -11.87
CA SER A 196 16.59 -6.19 -10.87
C SER A 196 17.99 -5.87 -11.38
N LEU A 197 18.24 -6.17 -12.65
CA LEU A 197 19.48 -5.83 -13.32
C LEU A 197 19.50 -4.32 -13.60
N ASN A 198 20.64 -3.68 -13.38
CA ASN A 198 20.86 -2.26 -13.66
C ASN A 198 19.94 -1.29 -12.92
N TRP A 199 19.31 -1.69 -11.81
CA TRP A 199 18.44 -0.81 -11.02
C TRP A 199 19.09 0.53 -10.62
N MET A 200 20.42 0.57 -10.45
CA MET A 200 21.16 1.79 -10.13
C MET A 200 21.17 2.79 -11.30
N GLU A 201 21.34 2.31 -12.53
CA GLU A 201 21.29 3.15 -13.74
C GLU A 201 19.87 3.71 -13.92
N ILE A 202 18.86 2.87 -13.69
CA ILE A 202 17.45 3.28 -13.73
C ILE A 202 17.15 4.30 -12.62
N ALA A 203 17.72 4.12 -11.42
CA ALA A 203 17.57 5.07 -10.33
C ALA A 203 18.19 6.43 -10.65
N GLU A 204 19.36 6.46 -11.30
CA GLU A 204 20.02 7.69 -11.78
C GLU A 204 19.16 8.40 -12.83
N GLU A 205 18.58 7.65 -13.79
CA GLU A 205 17.68 8.23 -14.80
C GLU A 205 16.41 8.83 -14.17
N ILE A 206 15.84 8.17 -13.15
CA ILE A 206 14.69 8.73 -12.42
C ILE A 206 15.09 9.97 -11.61
N ASP A 207 16.27 9.97 -10.99
CA ASP A 207 16.79 11.11 -10.23
C ASP A 207 16.98 12.33 -11.15
N ASP A 208 17.52 12.13 -12.34
CA ASP A 208 17.65 13.16 -13.37
C ASP A 208 16.29 13.72 -13.85
N LEU A 209 15.27 12.87 -13.98
CA LEU A 209 13.92 13.29 -14.37
C LEU A 209 13.26 14.23 -13.36
N PHE A 210 13.56 14.05 -12.08
CA PHE A 210 12.99 14.81 -10.97
C PHE A 210 14.03 15.62 -10.20
N LEU A 211 15.10 16.03 -10.90
CA LEU A 211 16.26 16.68 -10.30
C LEU A 211 15.85 17.93 -9.53
N GLY A 212 16.12 17.93 -8.22
CA GLY A 212 15.80 19.02 -7.31
C GLY A 212 14.38 19.00 -6.73
N ASP A 213 13.53 18.10 -7.21
CA ASP A 213 12.17 17.90 -6.71
C ASP A 213 12.03 16.61 -5.89
N ALA A 214 12.76 15.54 -6.22
CA ALA A 214 12.69 14.26 -5.52
C ALA A 214 14.07 13.65 -5.24
N GLU A 215 14.10 12.74 -4.26
CA GLU A 215 15.21 11.81 -4.03
C GLU A 215 14.77 10.39 -4.40
N VAL A 216 15.67 9.57 -4.95
CA VAL A 216 15.36 8.18 -5.32
C VAL A 216 16.06 7.21 -4.38
N TRP A 217 15.29 6.48 -3.58
CA TRP A 217 15.83 5.52 -2.62
C TRP A 217 15.34 4.12 -2.94
N ARG A 218 16.22 3.13 -2.89
CA ARG A 218 15.77 1.73 -2.94
C ARG A 218 15.08 1.38 -1.63
N ARG A 219 13.91 0.76 -1.72
CA ARG A 219 13.11 0.39 -0.55
C ARG A 219 13.79 -0.71 0.25
N SER A 220 13.76 -0.60 1.57
CA SER A 220 14.14 -1.68 2.49
C SER A 220 12.93 -2.55 2.86
N SER A 221 13.13 -3.86 3.02
CA SER A 221 12.12 -4.75 3.60
C SER A 221 12.08 -4.70 5.13
N ILE A 222 13.16 -4.26 5.77
CA ILE A 222 13.25 -4.13 7.22
C ILE A 222 14.39 -3.19 7.63
N GLY A 223 14.15 -2.39 8.66
CA GLY A 223 15.16 -1.51 9.24
C GLY A 223 15.23 -0.16 8.56
N GLN A 224 16.35 0.54 8.73
CA GLN A 224 16.51 1.89 8.19
C GLN A 224 16.97 1.81 6.74
N ALA A 225 16.18 2.40 5.84
CA ALA A 225 16.58 2.57 4.45
C ALA A 225 17.63 3.69 4.33
N ASP A 226 18.59 3.45 3.44
CA ASP A 226 19.44 4.46 2.82
C ASP A 226 19.14 4.46 1.30
N PRO A 227 19.79 5.30 0.47
CA PRO A 227 19.54 5.29 -0.98
C PRO A 227 19.74 3.93 -1.66
N LEU A 228 20.53 3.02 -1.06
CA LEU A 228 20.79 1.67 -1.57
C LEU A 228 19.86 0.60 -1.00
N GLY A 229 18.94 0.96 -0.09
CA GLY A 229 18.00 0.06 0.57
C GLY A 229 18.51 -0.59 1.85
N GLY A 230 19.64 -0.12 2.37
CA GLY A 230 20.28 -0.65 3.58
C GLY A 230 20.72 -2.11 3.43
N ASP A 231 20.79 -2.81 4.56
CA ASP A 231 21.24 -4.21 4.61
C ASP A 231 20.25 -5.21 4.00
N PHE A 232 18.96 -4.84 3.95
CA PHE A 232 17.85 -5.71 3.55
C PHE A 232 16.97 -5.03 2.50
N PRO A 233 17.46 -4.80 1.27
CA PRO A 233 16.66 -4.21 0.22
C PRO A 233 15.47 -5.11 -0.12
N LEU A 234 14.31 -4.49 -0.33
CA LEU A 234 13.12 -5.20 -0.76
C LEU A 234 13.26 -5.63 -2.22
N VAL A 235 13.05 -6.92 -2.45
CA VAL A 235 12.86 -7.51 -3.78
C VAL A 235 11.49 -8.16 -3.80
N THR A 236 10.65 -7.81 -4.78
CA THR A 236 9.31 -8.39 -4.89
C THR A 236 9.38 -9.87 -5.26
N ARG A 237 8.28 -10.59 -5.07
CA ARG A 237 8.16 -12.00 -5.47
C ARG A 237 8.41 -12.20 -6.97
N GLU A 238 8.08 -11.20 -7.78
CA GLU A 238 8.31 -11.16 -9.23
C GLU A 238 9.77 -10.86 -9.59
N GLY A 239 10.63 -10.57 -8.61
CA GLY A 239 12.04 -10.31 -8.82
C GLY A 239 12.36 -8.88 -9.24
N HIS A 240 11.54 -7.91 -8.82
CA HIS A 240 11.78 -6.48 -9.08
C HIS A 240 12.28 -5.76 -7.84
N ASN A 241 13.08 -4.72 -8.05
CA ASN A 241 13.39 -3.76 -7.00
C ASN A 241 12.26 -2.75 -6.89
N VAL A 242 12.03 -2.24 -5.69
CA VAL A 242 11.13 -1.10 -5.47
C VAL A 242 11.98 0.11 -5.15
N LEU A 243 11.86 1.15 -5.96
CA LEU A 243 12.44 2.46 -5.71
C LEU A 243 11.33 3.39 -5.21
N ASP A 244 11.56 4.04 -4.09
CA ASP A 244 10.71 5.14 -3.62
C ASP A 244 11.25 6.45 -4.19
N VAL A 245 10.46 7.06 -5.08
CA VAL A 245 10.71 8.44 -5.57
C VAL A 245 10.10 9.40 -4.57
N ILE A 246 10.91 9.91 -3.65
CA ILE A 246 10.50 10.69 -2.49
C ILE A 246 10.50 12.17 -2.85
N PHE A 247 9.33 12.75 -3.08
CA PHE A 247 9.22 14.16 -3.41
C PHE A 247 9.45 15.06 -2.18
N THR A 248 10.39 15.98 -2.32
CA THR A 248 10.76 16.98 -1.30
C THR A 248 10.02 18.31 -1.48
N SER A 249 9.46 18.51 -2.67
CA SER A 249 8.53 19.58 -3.05
C SER A 249 7.13 18.99 -3.34
N PRO A 250 6.04 19.77 -3.24
CA PRO A 250 4.71 19.27 -3.57
C PRO A 250 4.61 18.74 -5.01
N ILE A 251 4.05 17.54 -5.18
CA ILE A 251 3.84 16.92 -6.50
C ILE A 251 2.75 17.73 -7.23
N LEU A 252 3.11 18.30 -8.38
CA LEU A 252 2.19 19.16 -9.16
C LEU A 252 1.10 18.36 -9.90
N SER A 253 1.44 17.16 -10.38
CA SER A 253 0.49 16.26 -11.04
C SER A 253 0.99 14.83 -11.02
N LEU A 254 0.26 13.93 -10.36
CA LEU A 254 0.58 12.50 -10.40
C LEU A 254 0.48 11.91 -11.81
N ALA A 255 -0.44 12.42 -12.64
CA ALA A 255 -0.60 11.94 -14.00
C ALA A 255 0.63 12.22 -14.87
N GLU A 256 1.28 13.39 -14.71
CA GLU A 256 2.51 13.71 -15.44
C GLU A 256 3.73 12.95 -14.88
N VAL A 257 3.78 12.71 -13.56
CA VAL A 257 4.78 11.81 -12.97
C VAL A 257 4.65 10.40 -13.56
N ALA A 258 3.43 9.83 -13.60
CA ALA A 258 3.17 8.53 -14.21
C ALA A 258 3.65 8.46 -15.67
N LYS A 259 3.23 9.41 -16.51
CA LYS A 259 3.65 9.48 -17.93
C LYS A 259 5.16 9.62 -18.12
N SER A 260 5.86 10.22 -17.16
CA SER A 260 7.31 10.39 -17.22
C SER A 260 8.01 9.09 -16.85
N LEU A 261 7.55 8.42 -15.80
CA LEU A 261 8.02 7.09 -15.40
C LEU A 261 7.76 6.04 -16.49
N ASP A 262 6.59 6.05 -17.13
CA ASP A 262 6.23 5.12 -18.22
C ASP A 262 7.21 5.14 -19.42
N LYS A 263 8.07 6.16 -19.53
CA LYS A 263 9.02 6.33 -20.64
C LYS A 263 10.44 5.84 -20.33
N VAL A 264 10.76 5.57 -19.06
CA VAL A 264 12.09 5.14 -18.63
C VAL A 264 12.24 3.65 -18.91
N ASP A 265 13.31 3.27 -19.62
CA ASP A 265 13.57 1.86 -19.88
C ASP A 265 13.98 1.13 -18.59
N GLY A 266 13.51 -0.10 -18.43
CA GLY A 266 13.73 -0.89 -17.23
C GLY A 266 12.78 -0.60 -16.05
N ILE A 267 11.95 0.45 -16.11
CA ILE A 267 10.77 0.55 -15.24
C ILE A 267 9.75 -0.51 -15.69
N VAL A 268 9.25 -1.27 -14.73
CA VAL A 268 8.24 -2.31 -14.96
C VAL A 268 6.85 -1.75 -14.73
N ASP A 269 6.66 -1.02 -13.63
CA ASP A 269 5.41 -0.33 -13.31
C ASP A 269 5.64 0.64 -12.13
N HIS A 270 4.60 1.37 -11.73
CA HIS A 270 4.62 2.28 -10.60
C HIS A 270 3.27 2.30 -9.86
N GLY A 271 3.30 2.71 -8.58
CA GLY A 271 2.14 2.75 -7.68
C GLY A 271 1.05 3.78 -8.03
N ILE A 272 1.22 4.59 -9.08
CA ILE A 272 0.19 5.56 -9.50
C ILE A 272 -0.94 4.87 -10.27
N ILE A 273 -2.18 5.12 -9.85
CA ILE A 273 -3.43 4.68 -10.49
C ILE A 273 -4.12 5.88 -11.11
N CYS A 274 -4.09 5.98 -12.45
CA CYS A 274 -4.74 7.07 -13.20
C CYS A 274 -6.20 6.78 -13.59
N LYS A 275 -6.71 5.59 -13.27
CA LYS A 275 -8.09 5.22 -13.54
C LYS A 275 -9.03 5.97 -12.61
N PHE A 276 -10.07 6.60 -13.15
CA PHE A 276 -11.07 7.32 -12.37
C PHE A 276 -11.79 6.39 -11.38
N PRO A 277 -11.55 6.54 -10.06
CA PRO A 277 -12.21 5.75 -9.05
C PRO A 277 -13.47 6.44 -8.53
N LEU A 278 -14.31 5.67 -7.85
CA LEU A 278 -15.22 6.18 -6.83
C LEU A 278 -14.42 6.31 -5.53
N VAL A 279 -14.54 7.40 -4.80
CA VAL A 279 -13.85 7.56 -3.51
C VAL A 279 -14.88 7.65 -2.40
N PHE A 280 -14.76 6.78 -1.41
CA PHE A 280 -15.64 6.76 -0.23
C PHE A 280 -14.86 7.15 1.02
N SER A 281 -15.25 8.28 1.61
CA SER A 281 -14.85 8.69 2.96
C SER A 281 -16.07 9.11 3.79
N PHE A 282 -16.00 8.91 5.10
CA PHE A 282 -17.05 9.30 6.05
C PHE A 282 -16.53 10.40 7.00
N PRO A 283 -17.35 11.39 7.42
CA PRO A 283 -18.79 11.57 7.16
C PRO A 283 -19.10 12.16 5.77
N CYS A 284 -19.61 11.30 4.89
CA CYS A 284 -20.24 11.59 3.60
C CYS A 284 -19.50 12.56 2.66
N LYS A 285 -18.47 12.07 1.97
CA LYS A 285 -18.18 12.56 0.61
C LYS A 285 -17.92 11.38 -0.31
N LEU A 286 -18.87 11.14 -1.22
CA LEU A 286 -18.60 10.40 -2.45
C LEU A 286 -17.96 11.38 -3.42
N PHE A 287 -16.69 11.16 -3.74
CA PHE A 287 -16.04 11.89 -4.82
C PHE A 287 -16.06 11.01 -6.07
N SER A 288 -16.58 11.57 -7.16
CA SER A 288 -16.56 10.96 -8.48
C SER A 288 -16.38 12.07 -9.50
N VAL A 289 -15.50 11.88 -10.48
CA VAL A 289 -15.40 12.80 -11.63
C VAL A 289 -16.53 12.45 -12.60
N SER A 290 -17.50 13.36 -12.75
CA SER A 290 -18.49 13.26 -13.84
C SER A 290 -17.83 13.69 -15.14
N THR A 291 -17.64 12.77 -16.08
CA THR A 291 -17.24 13.08 -17.46
C THR A 291 -18.37 13.77 -18.22
N GLU A 292 -18.61 15.05 -17.93
CA GLU A 292 -19.25 15.98 -18.86
C GLU A 292 -18.20 17.02 -19.29
N ILE A 293 -17.46 16.70 -20.34
CA ILE A 293 -16.58 17.65 -21.02
C ILE A 293 -17.48 18.60 -21.81
N LYS A 294 -17.78 19.78 -21.24
CA LYS A 294 -18.11 21.00 -22.02
C LYS A 294 -17.87 22.27 -21.18
N SER A 295 -16.86 23.02 -21.60
CA SER A 295 -16.52 24.42 -21.30
C SER A 295 -16.37 24.87 -19.83
N MET A 296 -15.12 25.23 -19.47
CA MET A 296 -14.71 26.28 -18.53
C MET A 296 -15.71 26.65 -17.41
N SER A 297 -15.77 25.84 -16.37
CA SER A 297 -15.83 26.21 -14.94
C SER A 297 -16.05 24.92 -14.15
N THR A 298 -15.01 24.35 -13.55
CA THR A 298 -15.09 23.05 -12.87
C THR A 298 -15.79 23.22 -11.52
N HIS A 299 -17.11 23.05 -11.51
CA HIS A 299 -17.86 22.78 -10.29
C HIS A 299 -17.84 21.28 -10.03
N TYR A 300 -17.06 20.85 -9.04
CA TYR A 300 -17.09 19.50 -8.50
C TYR A 300 -18.40 19.32 -7.72
N THR A 301 -19.23 18.35 -8.11
CA THR A 301 -20.52 18.11 -7.47
C THR A 301 -20.38 16.98 -6.46
N CYS A 302 -20.45 17.29 -5.16
CA CYS A 302 -20.65 16.28 -4.12
C CYS A 302 -22.03 15.64 -4.32
N TYR A 303 -22.08 14.35 -4.63
CA TYR A 303 -23.34 13.62 -4.54
C TYR A 303 -23.55 13.18 -3.09
N ALA A 304 -24.36 13.95 -2.35
CA ALA A 304 -25.09 13.39 -1.21
C ALA A 304 -26.24 12.55 -1.79
N SER A 305 -26.06 11.23 -1.91
CA SER A 305 -27.16 10.34 -2.26
C SER A 305 -28.12 10.23 -1.07
N THR A 306 -28.97 11.23 -0.88
CA THR A 306 -30.25 11.06 -0.18
C THR A 306 -31.28 10.64 -1.23
N ASN A 307 -31.59 9.34 -1.27
CA ASN A 307 -32.96 8.79 -1.37
C ASN A 307 -32.92 7.35 -1.87
N VAL A 308 -33.10 6.42 -0.92
CA VAL A 308 -33.77 5.15 -1.18
C VAL A 308 -35.26 5.45 -1.11
N ALA A 309 -35.98 5.19 -2.21
CA ALA A 309 -37.42 4.96 -2.22
C ALA A 309 -37.66 3.60 -2.90
#